data_AF-A0A2A4V807-F1
#
_entry.id   AF-A0A2A4V807-F1
#
_cell.length_a   1.000
_cell.length_b   1.000
_cell.length_c   1.000
_cell.angle_alpha   90.00
_cell.angle_beta   90.00
_cell.angle_gamma   90.00
#
_symmetry.space_group_name_H-M   'P 1'
#
loop_
_entity.id
_entity.type
_entity.pdbx_description
1 polymer ?
#
loop_
_entity_poly.entity_id
_entity_poly.type
_entity_poly.pdbx_seq_one_letter_code
_entity_poly.pdbx_strand_id
1 'polypeptide(L)'
;MKIDEKYSVRSDTYNWVITEKYLGKDGDGNEKHHTRDHFFPNLSRCVNWLINNNCKQAASLQEIKEELEKAEAICKEVLHKVQRF
;
A
#
# COMPACT_ATOMS: atom_id res chain seq x y z
N MET A 1 -6.80 5.00 -6.46
CA MET A 1 -7.49 3.70 -6.47
C MET A 1 -8.12 3.44 -5.11
N LYS A 2 -9.42 3.16 -5.03
CA LYS A 2 -10.07 2.74 -3.78
C LYS A 2 -9.75 1.26 -3.54
N ILE A 3 -9.26 0.92 -2.35
CA ILE A 3 -9.07 -0.47 -1.93
C ILE A 3 -10.40 -0.93 -1.35
N ASP A 4 -10.83 -0.33 -0.24
CA ASP A 4 -12.12 -0.58 0.41
C ASP A 4 -12.76 0.72 0.91
N GLU A 5 -13.78 0.61 1.76
CA GLU A 5 -14.45 1.75 2.41
C GLU A 5 -13.51 2.61 3.27
N LYS A 6 -12.49 1.98 3.88
CA LYS A 6 -11.57 2.58 4.84
C LYS A 6 -10.31 3.13 4.17
N TYR A 7 -9.78 2.43 3.18
CA TYR A 7 -8.47 2.72 2.60
C TYR A 7 -8.55 3.02 1.10
N SER A 8 -7.74 3.98 0.67
CA SER A 8 -7.48 4.24 -0.75
C SER A 8 -5.98 4.49 -0.96
N VAL A 9 -5.49 4.12 -2.15
CA VAL A 9 -4.07 4.22 -2.51
C VAL A 9 -3.93 5.10 -3.75
N ARG A 10 -2.96 6.01 -3.73
CA ARG A 10 -2.53 6.78 -4.91
C ARG A 10 -1.00 6.80 -4.98
N SER A 11 -0.46 6.90 -6.18
CA SER A 11 0.95 7.21 -6.37
C SER A 11 1.11 8.72 -6.53
N ASP A 12 2.19 9.23 -5.99
CA ASP A 12 2.74 10.56 -6.24
C ASP A 12 4.14 10.41 -6.88
N THR A 13 4.80 11.49 -7.27
CA THR A 13 6.11 11.48 -7.93
C THR A 13 7.16 10.66 -7.15
N TYR A 14 7.07 10.65 -5.82
CA TYR A 14 8.09 10.03 -4.95
C TYR A 14 7.56 8.94 -4.03
N ASN A 15 6.24 8.82 -3.85
CA ASN A 15 5.67 7.99 -2.81
C ASN A 15 4.39 7.28 -3.26
N TRP A 16 4.13 6.15 -2.63
CA TRP A 16 2.82 5.54 -2.53
C TRP A 16 2.12 6.09 -1.29
N VAL A 17 0.94 6.65 -1.49
CA VAL A 17 0.17 7.31 -0.43
C VAL A 17 -1.08 6.50 -0.14
N ILE A 18 -1.25 6.11 1.12
CA ILE A 18 -2.48 5.51 1.63
C ILE A 18 -3.27 6.61 2.32
N THR A 19 -4.51 6.83 1.90
CA THR A 19 -5.47 7.63 2.65
C THR A 19 -6.40 6.70 3.42
N GLU A 20 -6.34 6.79 4.74
CA GLU A 20 -7.21 6.10 5.69
C GLU A 20 -8.36 7.03 6.12
N LYS A 21 -9.59 6.54 6.01
CA LYS A 21 -10.79 7.19 6.55
C LYS A 21 -11.09 6.62 7.95
N TYR A 22 -11.33 7.49 8.92
CA TYR A 22 -11.70 7.09 10.27
C TYR A 22 -12.73 8.05 10.87
N LEU A 23 -13.47 7.57 11.87
CA LEU A 23 -14.34 8.40 12.70
C LEU A 23 -13.54 8.94 13.87
N GLY A 24 -13.59 10.25 14.06
CA GLY A 24 -13.01 10.95 15.20
C GLY A 24 -14.05 11.88 15.82
N LYS A 25 -13.64 12.64 16.83
CA LYS A 25 -14.46 13.70 17.42
C LYS A 25 -13.92 15.07 17.02
N ASP A 26 -14.81 16.00 16.73
CA ASP A 26 -14.46 17.41 16.58
C ASP A 26 -14.29 18.12 17.94
N GLY A 27 -13.97 19.42 17.92
CA GLY A 27 -13.77 20.22 19.12
C GLY A 27 -15.01 20.32 20.01
N ASP A 28 -16.20 20.06 19.46
CA ASP A 28 -17.48 20.08 20.16
C ASP A 28 -17.89 18.68 20.66
N GLY A 29 -17.04 17.66 20.43
CA GLY A 29 -17.27 16.28 20.85
C GLY A 29 -18.18 15.47 19.93
N ASN A 30 -18.60 16.03 18.79
CA ASN A 30 -19.44 15.35 17.82
C ASN A 30 -18.60 14.43 16.92
N GLU A 31 -19.21 13.32 16.48
CA GLU A 31 -18.55 12.41 15.53
C GLU A 31 -18.38 13.08 14.16
N LYS A 32 -17.15 13.05 13.65
CA LYS A 32 -16.80 13.60 12.34
C LYS A 32 -15.89 12.63 11.60
N HIS A 33 -16.07 12.55 10.29
CA HIS A 33 -15.15 11.81 9.44
C HIS A 33 -13.84 12.57 9.25
N HIS A 34 -12.74 11.89 9.48
CA HIS A 34 -11.39 12.38 9.27
C HIS A 34 -10.65 11.48 8.28
N THR A 35 -9.63 12.06 7.65
CA THR A 35 -8.69 11.32 6.81
C THR A 35 -7.28 11.46 7.35
N ARG A 36 -6.47 10.42 7.20
CA ARG A 36 -5.04 10.42 7.50
C ARG A 36 -4.29 9.85 6.31
N ASP A 37 -3.27 10.57 5.87
CA ASP A 37 -2.38 10.11 4.81
C ASP A 37 -1.12 9.48 5.39
N HIS A 38 -0.72 8.34 4.83
CA HIS A 38 0.50 7.61 5.16
C HIS A 38 1.34 7.48 3.89
N PHE A 39 2.63 7.79 3.98
CA PHE A 39 3.54 7.88 2.83
C PHE A 39 4.56 6.75 2.85
N PHE A 40 4.72 6.06 1.73
CA PHE A 40 5.64 4.94 1.58
C PHE A 40 6.53 5.11 0.35
N PRO A 41 7.84 4.84 0.46
CA PRO A 41 8.78 5.04 -0.65
C PRO A 41 8.64 4.00 -1.76
N ASN A 42 7.96 2.87 -1.50
CA ASN A 42 7.74 1.83 -2.51
C ASN A 42 6.44 1.06 -2.24
N LEU A 43 5.97 0.39 -3.29
CA LEU A 43 4.70 -0.34 -3.28
C LEU A 43 4.70 -1.49 -2.26
N SER A 44 5.82 -2.22 -2.14
CA SER A 44 5.93 -3.34 -1.19
C SER A 44 5.69 -2.90 0.26
N ARG A 45 6.29 -1.79 0.71
CA ARG A 45 6.04 -1.22 2.03
C ARG A 45 4.60 -0.74 2.21
N CYS A 46 4.03 -0.13 1.18
CA CYS A 46 2.62 0.28 1.16
C CYS A 46 1.68 -0.92 1.36
N VAL A 47 1.88 -2.01 0.61
CA VAL A 47 1.07 -3.23 0.70
C VAL A 47 1.22 -3.90 2.06
N ASN A 48 2.44 -4.02 2.58
CA ASN A 48 2.69 -4.56 3.91
C ASN A 48 1.96 -3.78 5.01
N TRP A 49 1.92 -2.45 4.90
CA TRP A 49 1.19 -1.63 5.87
C TRP A 49 -0.31 -1.92 5.83
N LEU A 50 -0.92 -2.06 4.65
CA LEU A 50 -2.35 -2.40 4.51
C LEU A 50 -2.68 -3.75 5.14
N ILE A 51 -1.84 -4.75 4.92
CA ILE A 51 -1.99 -6.10 5.48
C ILE A 51 -1.93 -6.04 7.02
N ASN A 52 -0.93 -5.35 7.56
CA ASN A 52 -0.74 -5.23 9.01
C ASN A 52 -1.83 -4.39 9.70
N ASN A 53 -2.53 -3.52 8.96
CA ASN A 53 -3.61 -2.68 9.50
C ASN A 53 -5.01 -3.26 9.22
N ASN A 54 -5.10 -4.59 9.11
CA ASN A 54 -6.34 -5.35 8.94
C ASN A 54 -7.23 -4.82 7.82
N CYS A 55 -6.63 -4.46 6.68
CA CYS A 55 -7.42 -4.17 5.47
C CYS A 55 -8.28 -5.39 5.14
N LYS A 56 -9.55 -5.17 4.78
CA LYS A 56 -10.48 -6.27 4.48
C LYS A 56 -10.00 -7.17 3.34
N GLN A 57 -9.14 -6.64 2.48
CA GLN A 57 -8.57 -7.32 1.32
C GLN A 57 -7.16 -7.86 1.61
N ALA A 58 -6.76 -8.01 2.88
CA ALA A 58 -5.42 -8.44 3.27
C ALA A 58 -4.99 -9.76 2.60
N ALA A 59 -5.89 -10.74 2.43
CA ALA A 59 -5.58 -12.00 1.75
C ALA A 59 -5.18 -11.78 0.28
N SER A 60 -6.00 -11.06 -0.49
CA SER A 60 -5.68 -10.74 -1.89
C SER A 60 -4.47 -9.83 -2.03
N LEU A 61 -4.24 -8.92 -1.08
CA LEU A 61 -3.03 -8.08 -1.05
C LEU A 61 -1.77 -8.90 -0.77
N GLN A 62 -1.87 -9.96 0.05
CA GLN A 62 -0.78 -10.89 0.30
C GLN A 62 -0.42 -11.69 -0.96
N GLU A 63 -1.43 -12.17 -1.71
CA GLU A 63 -1.21 -12.83 -3.01
C GLU A 63 -0.52 -11.89 -4.01
N ILE A 64 -0.98 -10.64 -4.12
CA ILE A 64 -0.36 -9.63 -4.99
C ILE A 64 1.09 -9.36 -4.59
N LYS A 65 1.37 -9.30 -3.28
CA LYS A 65 2.73 -9.10 -2.77
C LYS A 65 3.65 -10.24 -3.19
N GLU A 66 3.20 -11.49 -3.06
CA GLU A 66 4.00 -12.66 -3.44
C GLU A 66 4.31 -12.69 -4.94
N GLU A 67 3.34 -12.35 -5.78
CA GLU A 67 3.55 -12.24 -7.24
C GLU A 67 4.53 -11.11 -7.60
N LEU A 68 4.46 -9.97 -6.91
CA LEU A 68 5.44 -8.88 -7.08
C LEU A 68 6.86 -9.32 -6.71
N GLU A 69 7.02 -10.03 -5.60
CA GLU A 69 8.33 -10.53 -5.15
C GLU A 69 8.90 -11.56 -6.13
N LYS A 70 8.07 -12.45 -6.68
CA LYS A 70 8.48 -13.38 -7.75
C LYS A 70 8.92 -12.64 -9.02
N ALA A 71 8.15 -11.65 -9.45
CA ALA A 71 8.49 -10.85 -10.63
C ALA A 71 9.82 -10.09 -10.45
N GLU A 72 10.05 -9.50 -9.27
CA GLU A 72 11.33 -8.86 -8.95
C GLU A 72 12.51 -9.83 -8.99
N ALA A 73 12.33 -11.06 -8.48
CA ALA A 73 13.36 -12.08 -8.51
C ALA A 73 13.76 -12.44 -9.95
N ILE A 74 12.77 -12.67 -10.82
CA ILE A 74 12.98 -12.96 -12.24
C ILE A 74 13.74 -11.82 -12.93
N CYS A 75 13.32 -10.57 -12.71
CA CYS A 75 13.99 -9.40 -13.28
C CYS A 75 15.46 -9.31 -12.86
N LYS A 76 15.78 -9.58 -11.59
CA LYS A 76 17.16 -9.61 -11.09
C LYS A 76 17.99 -10.69 -11.75
N GLU A 77 17.44 -11.89 -11.93
CA GLU A 77 18.13 -12.98 -12.62
C GLU A 77 18.43 -12.65 -14.08
N VAL A 78 17.46 -12.05 -14.79
CA VAL A 78 17.64 -11.63 -16.18
C VAL A 78 18.71 -10.55 -16.28
N LEU A 79 18.67 -9.53 -15.41
CA LEU A 79 19.70 -8.47 -15.35
C LEU A 79 21.10 -9.05 -15.11
N HIS A 80 21.25 -9.97 -14.16
CA HIS A 80 22.52 -10.63 -13.90
C HIS A 80 23.03 -11.45 -15.09
N LYS A 81 22.13 -12.08 -15.86
CA LYS A 81 22.51 -12.79 -17.08
C LYS A 81 22.96 -11.83 -18.17
N VAL A 82 22.27 -10.71 -18.37
CA VAL A 82 22.62 -9.69 -19.37
C VAL A 82 23.96 -9.02 -19.06
N GLN A 83 24.27 -8.74 -17.79
CA GLN A 83 25.54 -8.12 -17.38
C GLN A 83 26.77 -9.04 -17.51
N ARG A 84 26.58 -10.34 -17.75
CA ARG A 84 27.66 -11.32 -17.96
C ARG A 84 28.03 -11.51 -19.43
N PHE A 85 27.32 -10.87 -20.35
CA PHE A 85 27.66 -10.75 -21.77
C PHE A 85 28.23 -9.36 -22.05
#